data_AF-A0A942ERY4-F1
#
_entry.id   AF-A0A942ERY4-F1
#
_cell.length_a   1.000
_cell.length_b   1.000
_cell.length_c   1.000
_cell.angle_alpha   90.00
_cell.angle_beta   90.00
_cell.angle_gamma   90.00
#
_symmetry.space_group_name_H-M   'P 1'
#
loop_
_entity.id
_entity.type
_entity.pdbx_description
1 polymer ?
#
loop_
_entity_poly.entity_id
_entity_poly.type
_entity_poly.pdbx_seq_one_letter_code
_entity_poly.pdbx_strand_id
1 'polypeptide(L)'
;MPKIKFIEYRGESRTIRDWAKLKGIKPATIAYRLRNGWPIEDALNLDLHSGKKMKHGNWKFHRKEYKTWHGMLERCTDPERYHCQKGIKVLYKDFDEFFQDVGSSPSPRHQIDRIDNDGHYEKGNCRWATAKQNNDNRSNTVIVTYGGITKLLVEWAKELNLNYMTTLNRFNKGWPLEKVFAPRMTIKDPLVTFHGETKTIAQWAKERGIHYVTLRTRLLRYGWSVEDAMNQKLIQGQKHHKHGNSS
;
A
#
# COMPACT_ATOMS: atom_id res chain seq x y z
N MET A 1 -30.53 43.23 8.16
CA MET A 1 -29.64 44.41 8.24
C MET A 1 -29.51 45.05 6.86
N PRO A 2 -29.54 46.38 6.73
CA PRO A 2 -29.56 47.08 5.45
C PRO A 2 -28.29 46.85 4.64
N LYS A 3 -28.41 46.60 3.33
CA LYS A 3 -27.28 46.54 2.40
C LYS A 3 -26.71 47.95 2.27
N ILE A 4 -25.55 48.21 2.85
CA ILE A 4 -24.82 49.48 2.68
C ILE A 4 -24.54 49.66 1.18
N LYS A 5 -25.23 50.62 0.54
CA LYS A 5 -25.09 50.89 -0.91
C LYS A 5 -23.89 51.78 -1.21
N PHE A 6 -23.53 52.67 -0.28
CA PHE A 6 -22.46 53.67 -0.44
C PHE A 6 -21.59 53.73 0.82
N ILE A 7 -20.28 53.89 0.64
CA ILE A 7 -19.29 54.07 1.70
C ILE A 7 -18.68 55.45 1.52
N GLU A 8 -18.69 56.24 2.59
CA GLU A 8 -18.00 57.53 2.66
C GLU A 8 -16.60 57.36 3.25
N TYR A 9 -15.59 57.86 2.54
CA TYR A 9 -14.20 57.86 2.98
C TYR A 9 -13.47 59.08 2.41
N ARG A 10 -12.84 59.87 3.29
CA ARG A 10 -12.12 61.13 2.97
C ARG A 10 -12.93 62.14 2.13
N GLY A 11 -14.21 62.31 2.48
CA GLY A 11 -15.10 63.27 1.82
C GLY A 11 -15.68 62.80 0.48
N GLU A 12 -15.39 61.56 0.06
CA GLU A 12 -15.99 60.96 -1.13
C GLU A 12 -16.94 59.82 -0.75
N SER A 13 -18.14 59.81 -1.33
CA SER A 13 -19.11 58.73 -1.17
C SER A 13 -19.22 57.92 -2.45
N ARG A 14 -18.86 56.63 -2.39
CA ARG A 14 -18.85 55.73 -3.57
C ARG A 14 -19.42 54.36 -3.22
N THR A 15 -19.80 53.58 -4.23
CA THR A 15 -20.23 52.19 -4.00
C THR A 15 -19.05 51.31 -3.61
N ILE A 16 -19.34 50.16 -2.99
CA ILE A 16 -18.32 49.13 -2.70
C ILE A 16 -17.54 48.73 -3.96
N ARG A 17 -18.23 48.66 -5.10
CA ARG A 17 -17.63 48.25 -6.38
C ARG A 17 -16.67 49.31 -6.92
N ASP A 18 -16.99 50.59 -6.74
CA ASP A 18 -16.13 51.68 -7.21
C ASP A 18 -14.91 51.83 -6.32
N TRP A 19 -15.08 51.73 -5.00
CA TRP A 19 -13.97 51.66 -4.06
C TRP A 19 -13.06 50.45 -4.32
N ALA A 20 -13.64 49.29 -4.62
CA ALA A 20 -12.89 48.09 -5.01
C ALA A 20 -12.01 48.30 -6.24
N LYS A 21 -12.54 48.93 -7.30
CA LYS A 21 -11.77 49.27 -8.50
C LYS A 21 -10.65 50.25 -8.19
N LEU A 22 -10.94 51.29 -7.40
CA LEU A 22 -9.97 52.35 -7.08
C LEU A 22 -8.83 51.84 -6.19
N LYS A 23 -9.14 50.96 -5.24
CA LYS A 23 -8.17 50.45 -4.26
C LYS A 23 -7.51 49.13 -4.67
N GLY A 24 -7.94 48.51 -5.77
CA GLY A 24 -7.43 47.20 -6.20
C GLY A 24 -7.84 46.05 -5.27
N ILE A 25 -8.91 46.20 -4.50
CA ILE A 25 -9.39 45.20 -3.52
C ILE A 25 -10.67 44.56 -4.05
N LYS A 26 -10.86 43.25 -3.85
CA LYS A 26 -12.10 42.56 -4.26
C LYS A 26 -13.33 43.16 -3.53
N PRO A 27 -14.46 43.43 -4.22
CA PRO A 27 -15.67 43.99 -3.58
C PRO A 27 -16.19 43.15 -2.41
N ALA A 28 -16.10 41.81 -2.52
CA ALA A 28 -16.50 40.89 -1.45
C ALA A 28 -15.66 41.07 -0.17
N THR A 29 -14.37 41.42 -0.31
CA THR A 29 -13.46 41.66 0.81
C THR A 29 -13.85 42.92 1.57
N ILE A 30 -14.11 44.03 0.85
CA ILE A 30 -14.59 45.28 1.46
C ILE A 30 -15.92 45.03 2.19
N ALA A 31 -16.87 44.34 1.54
CA ALA A 31 -18.17 44.02 2.12
C ALA A 31 -18.07 43.13 3.37
N TYR A 32 -17.16 42.15 3.37
CA TYR A 32 -16.90 41.30 4.54
C TYR A 32 -16.34 42.12 5.70
N ARG A 33 -15.32 42.96 5.46
CA ARG A 33 -14.69 43.79 6.51
C ARG A 33 -15.71 44.69 7.19
N LEU A 34 -16.50 45.42 6.40
CA LEU A 34 -17.56 46.29 6.94
C LEU A 34 -18.63 45.51 7.71
N ARG A 35 -19.02 44.32 7.23
CA ARG A 35 -19.98 43.45 7.94
C ARG A 35 -19.46 42.97 9.29
N ASN A 36 -18.14 42.81 9.42
CA ASN A 36 -17.48 42.41 10.65
C ASN A 36 -17.01 43.62 11.49
N GLY A 37 -17.54 44.82 11.22
CA GLY A 37 -17.30 46.02 12.04
C GLY A 37 -15.90 46.63 11.89
N TRP A 38 -15.19 46.35 10.79
CA TRP A 38 -13.90 46.98 10.54
C TRP A 38 -14.05 48.49 10.31
N PRO A 39 -13.10 49.31 10.79
CA PRO A 39 -13.03 50.72 10.41
C PRO A 39 -12.99 50.88 8.89
N ILE A 40 -13.68 51.90 8.36
CA ILE A 40 -13.79 52.13 6.91
C ILE A 40 -12.39 52.32 6.28
N GLU A 41 -11.50 53.03 6.98
CA GLU A 41 -10.13 53.25 6.53
C GLU A 41 -9.36 51.94 6.32
N ASP A 42 -9.44 51.01 7.27
CA ASP A 42 -8.81 49.68 7.16
C ASP A 42 -9.50 48.81 6.11
N ALA A 43 -10.82 48.92 6.02
CA ALA A 43 -11.61 48.19 5.04
C ALA A 43 -11.19 48.52 3.60
N LEU A 44 -10.79 49.77 3.34
CA LEU A 44 -10.44 50.29 2.02
C LEU A 44 -8.94 50.31 1.70
N ASN A 45 -8.05 50.32 2.70
CA ASN A 45 -6.61 50.48 2.44
C ASN A 45 -5.74 49.28 2.85
N LEU A 46 -6.27 48.30 3.60
CA LEU A 46 -5.47 47.14 3.98
C LEU A 46 -5.27 46.20 2.79
N ASP A 47 -4.05 46.17 2.24
CA ASP A 47 -3.63 45.20 1.23
C ASP A 47 -3.20 43.88 1.89
N LEU A 48 -4.12 42.91 1.88
CA LEU A 48 -3.86 41.55 2.37
C LEU A 48 -3.12 40.68 1.34
N HIS A 49 -2.86 41.17 0.13
CA HIS A 49 -2.20 40.40 -0.94
C HIS A 49 -0.74 40.79 -1.19
N SER A 50 -0.15 41.59 -0.29
CA SER A 50 1.30 41.79 -0.23
C SER A 50 2.02 40.54 0.28
N GLY A 51 2.07 39.48 -0.53
CA GLY A 51 3.17 38.49 -0.59
C GLY A 51 3.64 37.79 0.69
N LYS A 52 3.01 37.99 1.84
CA LYS A 52 3.28 37.23 3.06
C LYS A 52 2.58 35.90 2.89
N LYS A 53 3.33 34.90 2.41
CA LYS A 53 2.98 33.48 2.59
C LYS A 53 2.42 33.35 4.00
N MET A 54 1.14 33.00 4.12
CA MET A 54 0.56 32.74 5.43
C MET A 54 1.42 31.67 6.09
N LYS A 55 2.14 32.01 7.15
CA LYS A 55 2.79 31.04 8.05
C LYS A 55 1.71 30.37 8.90
N HIS A 56 0.71 29.78 8.25
CA HIS A 56 -0.24 28.91 8.92
C HIS A 56 0.10 27.52 8.43
N GLY A 57 0.72 26.73 9.32
CA GLY A 57 1.11 25.36 9.05
C GLY A 57 -0.02 24.58 8.39
N ASN A 58 0.33 23.59 7.58
CA ASN A 58 -0.56 22.93 6.63
C ASN A 58 -1.78 22.26 7.31
N TRP A 59 -1.78 22.16 8.63
CA TRP A 59 -2.84 21.60 9.48
C TRP A 59 -4.23 22.21 9.30
N LYS A 60 -4.36 23.51 8.96
CA LYS A 60 -5.69 24.13 8.71
C LYS A 60 -6.38 23.58 7.47
N PHE A 61 -5.60 23.15 6.47
CA PHE A 61 -6.11 22.53 5.24
C PHE A 61 -6.21 20.99 5.36
N HIS A 62 -5.42 20.39 6.26
CA HIS A 62 -5.35 18.94 6.48
C HIS A 62 -5.85 18.54 7.88
N ARG A 63 -7.08 18.97 8.21
CA ARG A 63 -7.65 18.81 9.56
C ARG A 63 -7.77 17.35 9.98
N LYS A 64 -7.98 16.44 9.04
CA LYS A 64 -8.08 14.99 9.30
C LYS A 64 -6.71 14.41 9.67
N GLU A 65 -5.71 14.72 8.87
CA GLU A 65 -4.35 14.24 9.00
C GLU A 65 -3.73 14.79 10.29
N TYR A 66 -3.95 16.07 10.59
CA TYR A 66 -3.51 16.68 11.84
C TYR A 66 -4.11 15.99 13.07
N LYS A 67 -5.43 15.74 13.07
CA LYS A 67 -6.08 14.98 14.14
C LYS A 67 -5.51 13.56 14.28
N THR A 68 -5.15 12.95 13.15
CA THR A 68 -4.59 11.60 13.13
C THR A 68 -3.19 11.57 13.73
N TRP A 69 -2.33 12.52 13.33
CA TRP A 69 -1.00 12.72 13.89
C TRP A 69 -1.05 13.01 15.40
N HIS A 70 -1.96 13.90 15.83
CA HIS A 70 -2.17 14.17 17.25
C HIS A 70 -2.60 12.91 18.01
N GLY A 71 -3.50 12.12 17.43
CA GLY A 71 -3.89 10.83 18.00
C GLY A 71 -2.76 9.80 18.03
N MET A 72 -1.75 9.87 17.15
CA MET A 72 -0.55 9.03 17.24
C MET A 72 0.27 9.41 18.47
N LEU A 73 0.46 10.70 18.72
CA LEU A 73 1.17 11.21 19.88
C LEU A 73 0.48 10.75 21.17
N GLU A 74 -0.84 10.97 21.29
CA GLU A 74 -1.63 10.54 22.45
C GLU A 74 -1.47 9.04 22.73
N ARG A 75 -1.57 8.18 21.70
CA ARG A 75 -1.37 6.73 21.87
C ARG A 75 0.00 6.39 22.46
N CYS A 76 1.04 7.12 22.06
CA CYS A 76 2.41 6.84 22.47
C CYS A 76 2.79 7.49 23.81
N THR A 77 2.01 8.45 24.31
CA THR A 77 2.30 9.16 25.56
C THR A 77 1.38 8.77 26.72
N ASP A 78 0.19 8.24 26.43
CA ASP A 78 -0.77 7.77 27.43
C ASP A 78 -0.36 6.40 27.99
N PRO A 79 0.02 6.30 29.29
CA PRO A 79 0.50 5.06 29.91
C PRO A 79 -0.50 3.90 29.88
N GLU A 80 -1.81 4.19 29.77
CA GLU A 80 -2.85 3.15 29.71
C GLU A 80 -2.95 2.50 28.32
N ARG A 81 -2.32 3.11 27.30
CA ARG A 81 -2.38 2.60 25.93
C ARG A 81 -1.29 1.56 25.69
N TYR A 82 -1.68 0.53 24.94
CA TYR A 82 -0.79 -0.51 24.42
C TYR A 82 0.52 0.04 23.82
N HIS A 83 0.44 1.15 23.09
CA HIS A 83 1.57 1.74 22.38
C HIS A 83 2.62 2.29 23.36
N CYS A 84 2.20 3.04 24.37
CA CYS A 84 3.08 3.54 25.42
C CYS A 84 3.69 2.38 26.21
N GLN A 85 2.89 1.37 26.59
CA GLN A 85 3.35 0.19 27.32
C GLN A 85 4.39 -0.63 26.54
N LYS A 86 4.30 -0.63 25.19
CA LYS A 86 5.28 -1.24 24.29
C LYS A 86 6.49 -0.35 23.98
N GLY A 87 6.54 0.87 24.51
CA GLY A 87 7.62 1.81 24.24
C GLY A 87 7.62 2.37 22.81
N ILE A 88 6.48 2.33 22.12
CA ILE A 88 6.36 2.81 20.74
C ILE A 88 6.31 4.34 20.74
N LYS A 89 7.10 4.95 19.85
CA LYS A 89 7.24 6.41 19.76
C LYS A 89 6.78 6.94 18.41
N VAL A 90 6.53 8.24 18.36
CA VAL A 90 6.40 9.03 17.14
C VAL A 90 7.72 9.75 16.91
N LEU A 91 8.39 9.43 15.81
CA LEU A 91 9.72 9.94 15.47
C LEU A 91 9.69 11.08 14.44
N TYR A 92 8.51 11.64 14.19
CA TYR A 92 8.35 12.88 13.44
C TYR A 92 8.53 14.09 14.38
N LYS A 93 9.32 15.07 13.97
CA LYS A 93 9.59 16.30 14.72
C LYS A 93 8.36 17.20 14.80
N ASP A 94 7.61 17.27 13.72
CA ASP A 94 6.40 18.07 13.61
C ASP A 94 5.39 17.45 12.61
N PHE A 95 4.22 18.10 12.50
CA PHE A 95 3.17 17.68 11.58
C PHE A 95 3.58 17.78 10.11
N ASP A 96 4.42 18.76 9.74
CA ASP A 96 4.80 18.96 8.35
C ASP A 96 5.72 17.83 7.87
N GLU A 97 6.62 17.32 8.73
CA GLU A 97 7.44 16.14 8.45
C GLU A 97 6.58 14.87 8.31
N PHE A 98 5.61 14.67 9.20
CA PHE A 98 4.65 13.57 9.09
C PHE A 98 3.86 13.65 7.77
N PHE A 99 3.37 14.83 7.43
CA PHE A 99 2.54 15.03 6.25
C PHE A 99 3.34 14.89 4.95
N GLN A 100 4.62 15.28 4.94
CA GLN A 100 5.51 15.07 3.80
C GLN A 100 5.80 13.59 3.54
N ASP A 101 5.90 12.76 4.58
CA ASP A 101 6.12 11.33 4.42
C ASP A 101 4.83 10.56 4.07
N VAL A 102 3.77 10.80 4.83
CA VAL A 102 2.55 9.98 4.78
C VAL A 102 1.51 10.53 3.81
N GLY A 103 1.48 11.85 3.61
CA GLY A 103 0.55 12.53 2.73
C GLY A 103 -0.90 12.52 3.18
N SER A 104 -1.77 13.05 2.31
CA SER A 104 -3.21 13.12 2.52
C SER A 104 -3.84 11.73 2.64
N SER A 105 -4.84 11.62 3.51
CA SER A 105 -5.59 10.39 3.67
C SER A 105 -6.45 10.12 2.41
N PRO A 106 -6.39 8.93 1.81
CA PRO A 106 -7.11 8.65 0.56
C PRO A 106 -8.64 8.72 0.68
N SER A 107 -9.18 8.43 1.87
CA SER A 107 -10.61 8.58 2.15
C SER A 107 -10.89 8.74 3.65
N PRO A 108 -12.07 9.24 4.06
CA PRO A 108 -12.44 9.36 5.47
C PRO A 108 -12.36 8.06 6.27
N ARG A 109 -12.46 6.89 5.62
CA ARG A 109 -12.44 5.56 6.24
C ARG A 109 -11.04 5.04 6.57
N HIS A 110 -10.00 5.67 6.02
CA HIS A 110 -8.61 5.29 6.32
C HIS A 110 -8.19 5.85 7.68
N GLN A 111 -7.47 5.01 8.43
CA GLN A 111 -6.81 5.31 9.69
C GLN A 111 -5.30 5.14 9.48
N ILE A 112 -4.50 5.73 10.37
CA ILE A 112 -3.05 5.53 10.33
C ILE A 112 -2.68 4.19 10.97
N ASP A 113 -1.80 3.47 10.30
CA ASP A 113 -1.26 2.18 10.74
C ASP A 113 0.26 2.17 10.58
N ARG A 114 0.93 1.23 11.28
CA ARG A 114 2.34 0.95 11.02
C ARG A 114 2.49 -0.16 9.99
N ILE A 115 3.50 -0.08 9.13
CA ILE A 115 3.77 -1.14 8.13
C ILE A 115 4.38 -2.36 8.84
N ASP A 116 5.42 -2.11 9.63
CA ASP A 116 6.01 -3.00 10.61
C ASP A 116 5.45 -2.68 12.00
N ASN A 117 4.73 -3.65 12.55
CA ASN A 117 4.06 -3.51 13.85
C ASN A 117 5.03 -3.43 15.03
N ASP A 118 6.24 -3.98 14.88
CA ASP A 118 7.28 -3.97 15.90
C ASP A 118 8.08 -2.65 15.90
N GLY A 119 7.99 -1.86 14.83
CA GLY A 119 8.64 -0.57 14.67
C GLY A 119 7.90 0.63 15.28
N HIS A 120 8.49 1.82 15.13
CA HIS A 120 7.93 3.09 15.59
C HIS A 120 7.06 3.77 14.52
N TYR A 121 6.32 4.82 14.90
CA TYR A 121 5.77 5.73 13.89
C TYR A 121 6.90 6.61 13.35
N GLU A 122 7.52 6.17 12.27
CA GLU A 122 8.68 6.79 11.66
C GLU A 122 8.56 6.81 10.14
N LYS A 123 9.51 7.49 9.50
CA LYS A 123 9.53 7.68 8.05
C LYS A 123 9.55 6.33 7.35
N GLY A 124 8.60 6.11 6.45
CA GLY A 124 8.49 4.84 5.71
C GLY A 124 7.93 3.67 6.51
N ASN A 125 7.60 3.83 7.79
CA ASN A 125 6.88 2.83 8.59
C ASN A 125 5.40 3.20 8.86
N CYS A 126 4.91 4.28 8.26
CA CYS A 126 3.54 4.74 8.41
C CYS A 126 2.75 4.54 7.11
N ARG A 127 1.48 4.13 7.21
CA ARG A 127 0.57 4.05 6.06
C ARG A 127 -0.88 4.36 6.42
N TRP A 128 -1.66 4.78 5.43
CA TRP A 128 -3.12 4.80 5.52
C TRP A 128 -3.69 3.41 5.30
N ALA A 129 -4.47 2.90 6.25
CA ALA A 129 -5.14 1.60 6.16
C ALA A 129 -6.61 1.70 6.57
N THR A 130 -7.48 0.94 5.91
CA THR A 130 -8.88 0.74 6.32
C THR A 130 -9.00 -0.43 7.29
N ALA A 131 -10.06 -0.45 8.11
CA ALA A 131 -10.36 -1.60 8.97
C ALA A 131 -10.49 -2.93 8.19
N LYS A 132 -10.95 -2.86 6.94
CA LYS A 132 -11.00 -4.00 6.01
C LYS A 132 -9.59 -4.48 5.63
N GLN A 133 -8.68 -3.55 5.30
CA GLN A 133 -7.27 -3.88 5.01
C GLN A 133 -6.55 -4.50 6.21
N ASN A 134 -6.80 -4.07 7.45
CA ASN A 134 -6.20 -4.72 8.63
C ASN A 134 -6.70 -6.15 8.87
N ASN A 135 -7.95 -6.46 8.52
CA ASN A 135 -8.47 -7.82 8.57
C ASN A 135 -7.97 -8.68 7.40
N ASP A 136 -7.86 -8.11 6.19
CA ASP A 136 -7.36 -8.82 5.01
C ASP A 136 -5.82 -9.05 5.07
N ASN A 137 -5.08 -8.18 5.77
CA ASN A 137 -3.64 -8.31 6.06
C ASN A 137 -3.28 -9.53 6.92
N ARG A 138 -4.26 -10.21 7.54
CA ARG A 138 -4.01 -11.48 8.24
C ARG A 138 -3.88 -12.68 7.29
N SER A 139 -4.11 -12.54 5.99
CA SER A 139 -3.91 -13.70 5.08
C SER A 139 -3.38 -13.44 3.67
N ASN A 140 -3.42 -12.24 3.06
CA ASN A 140 -3.10 -12.14 1.61
C ASN A 140 -2.47 -10.83 1.06
N THR A 141 -2.00 -9.90 1.88
CA THR A 141 -1.61 -8.56 1.37
C THR A 141 -0.09 -8.35 1.35
N VAL A 142 0.61 -8.99 0.40
CA VAL A 142 2.02 -8.67 0.13
C VAL A 142 2.07 -7.50 -0.86
N ILE A 143 2.78 -6.40 -0.51
CA ILE A 143 3.03 -5.26 -1.41
C ILE A 143 4.48 -5.35 -1.91
N VAL A 144 4.70 -5.17 -3.21
CA VAL A 144 6.01 -5.31 -3.84
C VAL A 144 6.27 -4.18 -4.81
N THR A 145 7.46 -3.58 -4.70
CA THR A 145 7.98 -2.60 -5.66
C THR A 145 8.84 -3.32 -6.69
N TYR A 146 8.47 -3.21 -7.97
CA TYR A 146 9.20 -3.80 -9.10
C TYR A 146 9.19 -2.83 -10.29
N GLY A 147 10.36 -2.57 -10.88
CA GLY A 147 10.49 -1.61 -11.98
C GLY A 147 10.09 -0.16 -11.62
N GLY A 148 10.29 0.25 -10.35
CA GLY A 148 9.92 1.60 -9.88
C GLY A 148 8.42 1.80 -9.60
N ILE A 149 7.60 0.75 -9.73
CA ILE A 149 6.16 0.80 -9.47
C ILE A 149 5.85 -0.10 -8.26
N THR A 150 5.01 0.39 -7.34
CA THR A 150 4.60 -0.34 -6.13
C THR A 150 3.15 -0.80 -6.27
N LYS A 151 2.91 -2.11 -6.17
CA LYS A 151 1.58 -2.73 -6.28
C LYS A 151 1.44 -3.90 -5.31
N LEU A 152 0.23 -4.42 -5.15
CA LEU A 152 0.02 -5.70 -4.47
C LEU A 152 0.61 -6.84 -5.30
N LEU A 153 1.11 -7.89 -4.64
CA LEU A 153 1.64 -9.07 -5.30
C LEU A 153 0.59 -9.78 -6.16
N VAL A 154 -0.68 -9.73 -5.75
CA VAL A 154 -1.82 -10.25 -6.54
C VAL A 154 -2.06 -9.42 -7.81
N GLU A 155 -1.84 -8.11 -7.76
CA GLU A 155 -1.95 -7.24 -8.93
C GLU A 155 -0.81 -7.51 -9.91
N TRP A 156 0.42 -7.63 -9.42
CA TRP A 156 1.56 -8.07 -10.22
C TRP A 156 1.32 -9.45 -10.84
N ALA A 157 0.83 -10.41 -10.07
CA ALA A 157 0.53 -11.75 -10.58
C ALA A 157 -0.53 -11.71 -11.68
N LYS A 158 -1.59 -10.91 -11.53
CA LYS A 158 -2.64 -10.76 -12.53
C LYS A 158 -2.12 -10.09 -13.81
N GLU A 159 -1.38 -9.00 -13.67
CA GLU A 159 -0.84 -8.21 -14.79
C GLU A 159 0.18 -8.99 -15.61
N LEU A 160 1.02 -9.79 -14.94
CA LEU A 160 2.03 -10.64 -15.57
C LEU A 160 1.50 -12.03 -15.95
N ASN A 161 0.20 -12.27 -15.78
CA ASN A 161 -0.47 -13.55 -16.04
C ASN A 161 0.20 -14.76 -15.34
N LEU A 162 0.55 -14.58 -14.06
CA LEU A 162 1.20 -15.57 -13.21
C LEU A 162 0.20 -16.18 -12.21
N ASN A 163 0.47 -17.41 -11.79
CA ASN A 163 -0.27 -18.02 -10.69
C ASN A 163 0.11 -17.33 -9.35
N TYR A 164 -0.85 -16.61 -8.76
CA TYR A 164 -0.65 -15.88 -7.49
C TYR A 164 0.01 -16.73 -6.40
N MET A 165 -0.46 -17.96 -6.18
CA MET A 165 0.09 -18.83 -5.13
C MET A 165 1.55 -19.22 -5.38
N THR A 166 1.95 -19.37 -6.64
CA THR A 166 3.34 -19.62 -7.03
C THR A 166 4.20 -18.38 -6.79
N THR A 167 3.71 -17.21 -7.20
CA THR A 167 4.37 -15.92 -7.01
C THR A 167 4.56 -15.62 -5.51
N LEU A 168 3.52 -15.83 -4.69
CA LEU A 168 3.56 -15.68 -3.24
C LEU A 168 4.57 -16.63 -2.58
N ASN A 169 4.59 -17.89 -2.96
CA ASN A 169 5.57 -18.84 -2.44
C ASN A 169 7.02 -18.47 -2.78
N ARG A 170 7.28 -17.98 -3.99
CA ARG A 170 8.62 -17.52 -4.39
C ARG A 170 9.03 -16.28 -3.60
N PHE A 171 8.11 -15.33 -3.45
CA PHE A 171 8.33 -14.13 -2.67
C PHE A 171 8.62 -14.46 -1.20
N ASN A 172 7.81 -15.30 -0.56
CA ASN A 172 7.99 -15.71 0.84
C ASN A 172 9.29 -16.50 1.07
N LYS A 173 9.86 -17.10 0.03
CA LYS A 173 11.18 -17.76 0.06
C LYS A 173 12.34 -16.79 -0.20
N GLY A 174 12.08 -15.49 -0.30
CA GLY A 174 13.10 -14.47 -0.51
C GLY A 174 13.77 -14.52 -1.89
N TRP A 175 13.07 -15.01 -2.91
CA TRP A 175 13.64 -15.03 -4.26
C TRP A 175 13.84 -13.60 -4.81
N PRO A 176 14.87 -13.37 -5.65
CA PRO A 176 14.99 -12.12 -6.40
C PRO A 176 13.70 -11.83 -7.18
N LEU A 177 13.26 -10.56 -7.22
CA LEU A 177 11.96 -10.18 -7.78
C LEU A 177 11.83 -10.55 -9.25
N GLU A 178 12.92 -10.49 -10.00
CA GLU A 178 12.98 -10.92 -11.40
C GLU A 178 12.59 -12.40 -11.53
N LYS A 179 13.00 -13.24 -10.56
CA LYS A 179 12.66 -14.67 -10.53
C LYS A 179 11.29 -14.94 -9.91
N VAL A 180 10.81 -14.08 -9.01
CA VAL A 180 9.44 -14.13 -8.49
C VAL A 180 8.46 -13.94 -9.64
N PHE A 181 8.70 -12.92 -10.46
CA PHE A 181 7.88 -12.51 -11.60
C PHE A 181 8.22 -13.22 -12.92
N ALA A 182 9.21 -14.11 -12.91
CA ALA A 182 9.49 -14.95 -14.08
C ALA A 182 8.31 -15.91 -14.35
N PRO A 183 7.87 -16.05 -15.62
CA PRO A 183 6.90 -17.08 -15.98
C PRO A 183 7.41 -18.45 -15.52
N ARG A 184 6.48 -19.30 -15.06
CA ARG A 184 6.82 -20.67 -14.69
C ARG A 184 7.34 -21.35 -15.95
N MET A 185 8.62 -21.77 -15.95
CA MET A 185 9.06 -22.76 -16.92
C MET A 185 8.15 -23.97 -16.75
N THR A 186 7.29 -24.23 -17.73
CA THR A 186 6.64 -25.52 -17.87
C THR A 186 7.79 -26.49 -18.08
N ILE A 187 8.15 -27.23 -17.04
CA ILE A 187 8.97 -28.42 -17.23
C ILE A 187 8.15 -29.26 -18.20
N LYS A 188 8.56 -29.29 -19.47
CA LYS A 188 7.96 -30.19 -20.46
C LYS A 188 7.96 -31.56 -19.81
N ASP A 189 6.80 -32.23 -19.83
CA ASP A 189 6.67 -33.54 -19.21
C ASP A 189 7.79 -34.43 -19.76
N PRO A 190 8.68 -34.96 -18.91
CA PRO A 190 9.86 -35.66 -19.39
C PRO A 190 9.48 -36.80 -20.32
N LEU A 191 10.21 -36.91 -21.43
CA LEU A 191 10.10 -38.04 -22.33
C LEU A 191 10.84 -39.23 -21.71
N VAL A 192 10.18 -40.38 -21.68
CA VAL A 192 10.69 -41.62 -21.10
C VAL A 192 10.60 -42.71 -22.15
N THR A 193 11.74 -43.32 -22.43
CA THR A 193 11.83 -44.46 -23.35
C THR A 193 11.61 -45.76 -22.59
N PHE A 194 10.65 -46.57 -23.04
CA PHE A 194 10.34 -47.88 -22.47
C PHE A 194 9.94 -48.83 -23.59
N HIS A 195 10.57 -50.01 -23.65
CA HIS A 195 10.40 -50.99 -24.74
C HIS A 195 10.53 -50.41 -26.17
N GLY A 196 11.47 -49.49 -26.38
CA GLY A 196 11.74 -48.90 -27.69
C GLY A 196 10.82 -47.73 -28.09
N GLU A 197 9.78 -47.43 -27.30
CA GLU A 197 8.91 -46.29 -27.52
C GLU A 197 9.23 -45.14 -26.57
N THR A 198 9.19 -43.90 -27.07
CA THR A 198 9.43 -42.70 -26.25
C THR A 198 8.15 -41.88 -26.15
N LYS A 199 7.59 -41.80 -24.94
CA LYS A 199 6.34 -41.10 -24.63
C LYS A 199 6.52 -40.22 -23.40
N THR A 200 5.60 -39.29 -23.17
CA THR A 200 5.61 -38.51 -21.92
C THR A 200 5.21 -39.39 -20.73
N ILE A 201 5.60 -39.00 -19.51
CA ILE A 201 5.17 -39.68 -18.29
C ILE A 201 3.63 -39.72 -18.19
N ALA A 202 2.92 -38.67 -18.61
CA ALA A 202 1.45 -38.65 -18.63
C ALA A 202 0.85 -39.68 -19.60
N GLN A 203 1.44 -39.85 -20.79
CA GLN A 203 1.00 -40.85 -21.76
C GLN A 203 1.22 -42.27 -21.21
N TRP A 204 2.41 -42.54 -20.65
CA TRP A 204 2.69 -43.83 -20.01
C TRP A 204 1.79 -44.12 -18.82
N ALA A 205 1.52 -43.12 -17.97
CA ALA A 205 0.61 -43.23 -16.84
C ALA A 205 -0.80 -43.66 -17.30
N LYS A 206 -1.32 -43.04 -18.36
CA LYS A 206 -2.61 -43.38 -18.95
C LYS A 206 -2.63 -44.80 -19.53
N GLU A 207 -1.60 -45.17 -20.29
CA GLU A 207 -1.52 -46.45 -20.99
C GLU A 207 -1.33 -47.63 -20.04
N ARG A 208 -0.52 -47.48 -18.99
CA ARG A 208 -0.25 -48.53 -18.00
C ARG A 208 -1.24 -48.54 -16.84
N GLY A 209 -2.22 -47.62 -16.82
CA GLY A 209 -3.20 -47.49 -15.75
C GLY A 209 -2.58 -47.12 -14.39
N ILE A 210 -1.47 -46.37 -14.39
CA ILE A 210 -0.77 -45.89 -13.20
C ILE A 210 -1.11 -44.42 -12.99
N HIS A 211 -1.41 -44.02 -11.76
CA HIS A 211 -1.66 -42.60 -11.48
C HIS A 211 -0.43 -41.74 -11.83
N TYR A 212 -0.60 -40.66 -12.59
CA TYR A 212 0.48 -39.80 -13.09
C TYR A 212 1.47 -39.39 -11.99
N VAL A 213 0.96 -38.93 -10.85
CA VAL A 213 1.80 -38.50 -9.73
C VAL A 213 2.64 -39.65 -9.18
N THR A 214 2.11 -40.87 -9.18
CA THR A 214 2.84 -42.08 -8.74
C THR A 214 4.00 -42.36 -9.67
N LEU A 215 3.74 -42.45 -10.97
CA LEU A 215 4.77 -42.75 -11.97
C LEU A 215 5.86 -41.66 -12.01
N ARG A 216 5.45 -40.39 -11.97
CA ARG A 216 6.36 -39.24 -11.90
C ARG A 216 7.25 -39.25 -10.66
N THR A 217 6.68 -39.58 -9.50
CA THR A 217 7.43 -39.59 -8.24
C THR A 217 8.44 -40.73 -8.21
N ARG A 218 8.08 -41.93 -8.70
CA ARG A 218 9.00 -43.07 -8.82
C ARG A 218 10.22 -42.71 -9.67
N LEU A 219 9.99 -42.20 -10.88
CA LEU A 219 11.05 -41.86 -11.83
C LEU A 219 11.89 -40.67 -11.38
N LEU A 220 11.26 -39.55 -11.00
CA LEU A 220 11.96 -38.28 -10.83
C LEU A 220 12.37 -37.96 -9.39
N ARG A 221 11.67 -38.51 -8.39
CA ARG A 221 11.95 -38.23 -6.97
C ARG A 221 12.69 -39.38 -6.30
N TYR A 222 12.32 -40.62 -6.63
CA TYR A 222 12.92 -41.81 -6.03
C TYR A 222 13.96 -42.49 -6.93
N GLY A 223 14.11 -42.04 -8.17
CA GLY A 223 15.12 -42.57 -9.10
C GLY A 223 14.90 -44.04 -9.47
N TRP A 224 13.65 -44.51 -9.46
CA TRP A 224 13.34 -45.89 -9.88
C TRP A 224 13.73 -46.09 -11.33
N SER A 225 14.13 -47.33 -11.66
CA SER A 225 14.29 -47.73 -13.04
C SER A 225 12.95 -47.58 -13.78
N VAL A 226 13.00 -47.31 -15.09
CA VAL A 226 11.79 -47.19 -15.90
C VAL A 226 10.95 -48.47 -15.83
N GLU A 227 11.61 -49.62 -15.84
CA GLU A 227 10.96 -50.92 -15.79
C GLU A 227 10.22 -51.15 -14.46
N ASP A 228 10.87 -50.89 -13.32
CA ASP A 228 10.24 -51.02 -12.01
C ASP A 228 9.08 -50.03 -11.81
N ALA A 229 9.28 -48.80 -12.31
CA ALA A 229 8.29 -47.75 -12.17
C ALA A 229 6.98 -48.07 -12.93
N MET A 230 7.09 -48.76 -14.07
CA MET A 230 5.98 -49.14 -14.96
C MET A 230 5.29 -50.45 -14.57
N ASN A 231 5.91 -51.30 -13.74
CA ASN A 231 5.42 -52.67 -13.49
C ASN A 231 4.90 -52.92 -12.07
N GLN A 232 5.24 -52.10 -11.05
CA GLN A 232 4.71 -52.32 -9.70
C GLN A 232 3.35 -51.63 -9.44
N LYS A 233 2.32 -52.42 -9.08
CA LYS A 233 1.10 -51.91 -8.41
C LYS A 233 1.40 -51.68 -6.93
N LEU A 234 1.00 -50.53 -6.38
CA LEU A 234 1.25 -50.20 -4.97
C LEU A 234 0.54 -51.20 -4.04
N ILE A 235 1.29 -51.96 -3.24
CA ILE A 235 0.78 -52.48 -1.98
C ILE A 235 0.79 -51.28 -1.01
N GLN A 236 -0.38 -50.88 -0.51
CA GLN A 236 -0.46 -49.81 0.50
C GLN A 236 0.36 -50.23 1.73
N GLY A 237 1.42 -49.49 2.05
CA GLY A 237 2.03 -49.55 3.39
C GLY A 237 3.55 -49.58 3.54
N GLN A 238 4.37 -49.68 2.48
CA GLN A 238 5.83 -49.69 2.67
C GLN A 238 6.45 -48.30 2.50
N LYS A 239 6.75 -47.64 3.63
CA LYS A 239 7.75 -46.57 3.70
C LYS A 239 9.13 -47.21 3.47
N HIS A 240 9.71 -47.05 2.27
CA HIS A 240 11.10 -47.45 2.05
C HIS A 240 12.06 -46.31 2.36
N HIS A 241 13.06 -46.65 3.17
CA HIS A 241 14.09 -45.77 3.71
C HIS A 241 15.00 -45.22 2.60
N LYS A 242 15.52 -44.02 2.85
CA LYS A 242 16.60 -43.39 2.08
C LYS A 242 17.75 -44.39 1.91
N HIS A 243 18.10 -44.73 0.68
CA HIS A 243 19.45 -45.21 0.40
C HIS A 243 20.41 -44.04 0.63
N GLY A 244 21.12 -44.12 1.75
CA GLY A 244 22.28 -43.29 2.00
C GLY A 244 23.38 -43.67 1.03
N ASN A 245 24.02 -42.64 0.48
CA ASN A 245 25.38 -42.73 -0.02
C ASN A 245 26.27 -43.38 1.05
N SER A 246 27.07 -44.36 0.65
CA SER A 246 28.40 -44.58 1.21
C SER A 246 29.23 -45.37 0.19
N SER A 247 30.32 -44.70 -0.22
CA SER A 247 31.58 -45.19 -0.80
C SER A 247 31.56 -45.93 -2.14
#